data_AF-A0A2D4F8S1-F1
#
_entry.id   AF-A0A2D4F8S1-F1
#
_cell.length_a   1.000
_cell.length_b   1.000
_cell.length_c   1.000
_cell.angle_alpha   90.00
_cell.angle_beta   90.00
_cell.angle_gamma   90.00
#
_symmetry.space_group_name_H-M   'P 1'
#
loop_
_entity.id
_entity.type
_entity.pdbx_description
1 polymer ?
#
loop_
_entity_poly.entity_id
_entity_poly.type
_entity_poly.pdbx_seq_one_letter_code
_entity_poly.pdbx_strand_id
1 'polypeptide(L)'
;WSQNYKMTMSTAYKENLYKMFYRWHLPPTRIARMFKGKSNKCWKCHQIPGSYYHMWWTCSEAKKYWTRIHIWLKEMTKRHIDFKPELFLLGIIPETYNKELK
;
A
#
# COMPACT_ATOMS: atom_id res chain seq x y z
N TRP A 1 -15.09 -7.23 2.66
CA TRP A 1 -14.68 -7.04 4.06
C TRP A 1 -14.53 -8.34 4.87
N SER A 2 -15.00 -9.49 4.38
CA SER A 2 -14.91 -10.80 5.07
C SER A 2 -13.60 -11.59 4.83
N GLN A 3 -12.72 -11.15 3.93
CA GLN A 3 -11.56 -11.93 3.46
C GLN A 3 -10.23 -11.35 3.95
N ASN A 4 -9.96 -11.44 5.26
CA ASN A 4 -8.68 -11.00 5.81
C ASN A 4 -8.02 -12.13 6.61
N TYR A 5 -6.88 -12.62 6.13
CA TYR A 5 -5.96 -13.46 6.91
C TYR A 5 -5.46 -12.64 8.11
N LYS A 6 -5.62 -13.22 9.31
CA LYS A 6 -5.43 -12.51 10.58
C LYS A 6 -3.97 -12.57 11.03
N MET A 7 -3.14 -11.67 10.50
CA MET A 7 -1.85 -11.33 11.15
C MET A 7 -2.08 -10.67 12.52
N THR A 8 -3.23 -9.99 12.69
CA THR A 8 -3.80 -9.56 13.97
C THR A 8 -5.31 -9.83 13.92
N MET A 9 -5.87 -10.40 14.99
CA MET A 9 -7.26 -10.89 15.01
C MET A 9 -8.33 -9.80 15.03
N SER A 10 -7.94 -8.54 15.28
CA SER A 10 -8.84 -7.40 15.42
C SER A 10 -8.86 -6.54 14.16
N THR A 11 -10.00 -6.52 13.46
CA THR A 11 -10.28 -5.57 12.37
C THR A 11 -10.15 -4.12 12.85
N ALA A 12 -10.58 -3.84 14.07
CA ALA A 12 -10.43 -2.53 14.69
C ALA A 12 -8.97 -2.12 14.86
N TYR A 13 -8.07 -3.06 15.17
CA TYR A 13 -6.64 -2.77 15.28
C TYR A 13 -6.01 -2.42 13.92
N LYS A 14 -6.31 -3.19 12.86
CA LYS A 14 -5.86 -2.84 11.49
C LYS A 14 -6.40 -1.49 11.04
N GLU A 15 -7.68 -1.23 11.28
CA GLU A 15 -8.30 0.06 10.97
C GLU A 15 -7.64 1.20 11.73
N ASN A 16 -7.38 1.01 13.03
CA ASN A 16 -6.68 2.00 13.86
C ASN A 16 -5.25 2.25 13.37
N LEU A 17 -4.52 1.22 12.94
CA LEU A 17 -3.20 1.38 12.33
C LEU A 17 -3.28 2.22 11.05
N TYR A 18 -4.25 1.96 10.17
CA TYR A 18 -4.44 2.78 8.97
C TYR A 18 -4.80 4.22 9.33
N LYS A 19 -5.73 4.43 10.26
CA LYS A 19 -6.10 5.77 10.74
C LYS A 19 -4.90 6.52 11.31
N MET A 20 -4.09 5.85 12.13
CA MET A 20 -2.85 6.41 12.68
C MET A 20 -1.88 6.77 11.55
N PHE A 21 -1.60 5.84 10.65
CA PHE A 21 -0.70 6.08 9.53
C PHE A 21 -1.14 7.27 8.67
N TYR A 22 -2.42 7.36 8.33
CA TYR A 22 -2.97 8.47 7.54
C TYR A 22 -3.08 9.79 8.32
N ARG A 23 -3.16 9.75 9.65
CA ARG A 23 -3.13 10.94 10.51
C ARG A 23 -1.72 11.53 10.60
N TRP A 24 -0.70 10.67 10.75
CA TRP A 24 0.69 11.10 10.93
C TRP A 24 1.42 11.36 9.61
N HIS A 25 1.15 10.56 8.56
CA HIS A 25 1.75 10.76 7.25
C HIS A 25 0.78 11.51 6.35
N LEU A 26 1.04 12.79 6.08
CA LEU A 26 0.27 13.58 5.12
C LEU A 26 0.92 13.52 3.72
N PRO A 27 0.12 13.46 2.64
CA PRO A 27 0.65 13.46 1.28
C PRO A 27 0.95 14.91 0.84
N PRO A 28 1.90 15.14 -0.09
CA PRO A 28 2.27 16.46 -0.59
C PRO A 28 1.09 17.30 -1.03
N THR A 29 0.09 16.68 -1.66
CA THR A 29 -1.17 17.33 -2.07
C THR A 29 -1.94 17.94 -0.90
N ARG A 30 -1.98 17.28 0.26
CA ARG A 30 -2.64 17.82 1.47
C ARG A 30 -1.77 18.89 2.13
N ILE A 31 -0.45 18.67 2.19
CA ILE A 31 0.50 19.62 2.78
C ILE A 31 0.48 20.95 2.03
N ALA A 32 0.49 20.92 0.70
CA ALA A 32 0.42 22.13 -0.15
C ALA A 32 -0.88 22.93 0.03
N ARG A 33 -1.97 22.27 0.45
CA ARG A 33 -3.23 22.94 0.80
C ARG A 33 -3.20 23.59 2.19
N MET A 34 -2.48 22.99 3.13
CA MET A 34 -2.36 23.50 4.50
C MET A 34 -1.36 24.65 4.61
N PHE A 35 -0.26 24.58 3.86
CA PHE A 35 0.84 25.53 3.94
C PHE A 35 1.14 26.14 2.58
N LYS A 36 1.05 27.47 2.48
CA LYS A 36 1.39 28.22 1.28
C LYS A 36 2.88 28.01 0.92
N GLY A 37 3.18 27.96 -0.38
CA GLY A 37 4.55 27.80 -0.89
C GLY A 37 5.12 26.38 -0.84
N LYS A 38 4.37 25.39 -0.34
CA LYS A 38 4.77 23.98 -0.42
C LYS A 38 4.34 23.36 -1.75
N SER A 39 5.22 22.56 -2.35
CA SER A 39 4.93 21.83 -3.59
C SER A 39 3.95 20.69 -3.35
N ASN A 40 2.97 20.54 -4.24
CA ASN A 40 2.03 19.42 -4.22
C ASN A 40 2.60 18.15 -4.90
N LYS A 41 3.81 18.23 -5.47
CA LYS A 41 4.43 17.15 -6.24
C LYS A 41 4.90 16.01 -5.34
N CYS A 42 4.86 14.79 -5.88
CA CYS A 42 5.37 13.60 -5.23
C CYS A 42 6.85 13.75 -4.81
N TRP A 43 7.19 13.38 -3.57
CA TRP A 43 8.58 13.43 -3.08
C TRP A 43 9.50 12.37 -3.68
N LYS A 44 8.95 11.36 -4.34
CA LYS A 44 9.73 10.27 -4.94
C LYS A 44 10.09 10.59 -6.40
N CYS A 45 9.10 10.91 -7.22
CA CYS A 45 9.31 11.15 -8.65
C CYS A 45 9.39 12.64 -9.04
N HIS A 46 8.92 13.56 -8.19
CA HIS A 46 8.86 15.00 -8.46
C HIS A 46 8.11 15.42 -9.74
N GLN A 47 7.31 14.54 -10.35
CA GLN A 47 6.58 14.83 -11.60
C GLN A 47 5.12 15.22 -11.37
N ILE A 48 4.36 14.34 -10.71
CA ILE A 48 2.89 14.40 -10.60
C ILE A 48 2.51 14.74 -9.15
N PRO A 49 1.32 15.33 -8.89
CA PRO A 49 0.84 15.53 -7.53
C PRO A 49 0.90 14.26 -6.67
N GLY A 50 1.52 14.37 -5.50
CA GLY A 50 1.68 13.27 -4.56
C GLY A 50 0.37 13.03 -3.82
N SER A 51 -0.51 12.20 -4.37
CA SER A 51 -1.60 11.56 -3.61
C SER A 51 -1.07 10.31 -2.89
N TYR A 52 -1.79 9.79 -1.89
CA TYR A 52 -1.40 8.53 -1.25
C TYR A 52 -1.25 7.40 -2.27
N TYR A 53 -2.28 7.20 -3.10
CA TYR A 53 -2.26 6.13 -4.09
C TYR A 53 -1.08 6.28 -5.07
N HIS A 54 -0.77 7.51 -5.50
CA HIS A 54 0.39 7.76 -6.33
C HIS A 54 1.69 7.40 -5.60
N MET A 55 1.92 7.97 -4.43
CA MET A 55 3.17 7.80 -3.69
C MET A 55 3.46 6.34 -3.31
N TRP A 56 2.41 5.56 -3.03
CA TRP A 56 2.55 4.20 -2.53
C TRP A 56 2.40 3.14 -3.62
N TRP A 57 1.73 3.41 -4.74
CA TRP A 57 1.49 2.41 -5.78
C TRP A 57 1.98 2.85 -7.16
N THR A 58 1.38 3.91 -7.73
CA THR A 58 1.56 4.23 -9.16
C THR A 58 2.82 5.02 -9.47
N CYS A 59 3.49 5.59 -8.46
CA CYS A 59 4.76 6.28 -8.64
C CYS A 59 5.82 5.33 -9.19
N SER A 60 6.63 5.79 -10.14
CA SER A 60 7.71 4.99 -10.76
C SER A 60 8.60 4.30 -9.73
N GLU A 61 9.06 5.06 -8.73
CA GLU A 61 9.94 4.55 -7.68
C GLU A 61 9.24 3.55 -6.75
N ALA A 62 7.96 3.78 -6.43
CA ALA A 62 7.18 2.83 -5.64
C ALA A 62 6.92 1.54 -6.42
N LYS A 63 6.60 1.66 -7.71
CA LYS A 63 6.38 0.52 -8.60
C LYS A 63 7.63 -0.35 -8.71
N LYS A 64 8.84 0.23 -8.88
CA LYS A 64 10.11 -0.51 -8.87
C LYS A 64 10.28 -1.35 -7.59
N TYR A 65 10.02 -0.74 -6.42
CA TYR A 65 10.07 -1.44 -5.14
C TYR A 65 9.08 -2.61 -5.09
N TRP A 66 7.80 -2.35 -5.41
CA TRP A 66 6.76 -3.37 -5.33
C TRP A 66 6.97 -4.50 -6.34
N THR A 67 7.45 -4.22 -7.54
CA THR A 67 7.82 -5.24 -8.52
C THR A 67 8.90 -6.17 -7.95
N ARG A 68 9.91 -5.65 -7.25
CA ARG A 68 10.94 -6.48 -6.62
C ARG A 68 10.35 -7.38 -5.54
N ILE A 69 9.51 -6.81 -4.66
CA ILE A 69 8.82 -7.60 -3.62
C ILE A 69 7.92 -8.67 -4.24
N HIS A 70 7.21 -8.36 -5.32
CA HIS A 70 6.36 -9.31 -6.03
C HIS A 70 7.13 -10.48 -6.63
N ILE A 71 8.27 -10.21 -7.26
CA ILE A 71 9.17 -11.25 -7.79
C ILE A 71 9.67 -12.14 -6.64
N TRP A 72 10.17 -11.53 -5.56
CA TRP A 72 10.64 -12.25 -4.38
C TRP A 72 9.56 -13.14 -3.77
N LEU A 73 8.34 -12.63 -3.62
CA LEU A 73 7.23 -13.42 -3.09
C LEU A 73 6.87 -14.59 -4.02
N LYS A 74 6.88 -14.38 -5.34
CA LYS A 74 6.65 -15.45 -6.32
C LYS A 74 7.71 -16.55 -6.22
N GLU A 75 8.98 -16.18 -6.09
CA GLU A 75 10.10 -17.13 -5.95
C GLU A 75 10.00 -17.94 -4.66
N MET A 76 9.75 -17.27 -3.53
CA MET A 76 9.70 -17.90 -2.21
C MET A 76 8.48 -18.81 -2.06
N THR A 77 7.32 -18.39 -2.55
CA THR A 77 6.08 -19.16 -2.42
C THR A 77 5.88 -20.17 -3.56
N LYS A 78 6.64 -20.05 -4.66
CA LYS A 78 6.46 -20.81 -5.90
C LYS A 78 5.02 -20.74 -6.44
N ARG A 79 4.31 -19.64 -6.20
CA ARG A 79 2.89 -19.45 -6.55
C ARG A 79 2.67 -18.21 -7.40
N HIS A 80 1.59 -18.23 -8.20
CA HIS A 80 1.15 -17.04 -8.90
C HIS A 80 0.49 -16.06 -7.92
N ILE A 81 1.15 -14.93 -7.69
CA ILE A 81 0.63 -13.84 -6.87
C ILE A 81 0.16 -12.72 -7.78
N ASP A 82 -1.06 -12.22 -7.57
CA ASP A 82 -1.61 -11.08 -8.31
C ASP A 82 -0.93 -9.78 -7.90
N PHE A 83 -0.48 -8.97 -8.87
CA PHE A 83 0.14 -7.67 -8.59
C PHE A 83 -0.91 -6.57 -8.40
N LYS A 84 -1.61 -6.63 -7.26
CA LYS A 84 -2.75 -5.77 -6.93
C LYS A 84 -2.50 -4.93 -5.67
N PRO A 85 -2.85 -3.63 -5.66
CA PRO A 85 -2.61 -2.77 -4.51
C PRO A 85 -3.36 -3.24 -3.25
N GLU A 86 -4.51 -3.88 -3.39
CA GLU A 86 -5.28 -4.43 -2.27
C GLU A 86 -4.48 -5.48 -1.51
N LEU A 87 -3.72 -6.30 -2.24
CA LEU A 87 -2.88 -7.33 -1.66
C LEU A 87 -1.61 -6.73 -1.04
N PHE A 88 -0.92 -5.85 -1.79
CA PHE A 88 0.40 -5.33 -1.41
C PHE A 88 0.36 -4.17 -0.43
N LEU A 89 -0.61 -3.26 -0.55
CA LEU A 89 -0.74 -2.10 0.33
C LEU A 89 -1.67 -2.35 1.51
N LEU A 90 -2.78 -3.06 1.26
CA LEU A 90 -3.82 -3.27 2.26
C LEU A 90 -3.75 -4.66 2.92
N GLY A 91 -2.90 -5.57 2.43
CA GLY A 91 -2.79 -6.92 2.98
C GLY A 91 -4.10 -7.71 2.91
N ILE A 92 -4.99 -7.36 1.97
CA ILE A 92 -6.25 -8.06 1.74
C ILE A 92 -5.93 -9.29 0.91
N ILE A 93 -6.04 -10.46 1.52
CA ILE A 93 -5.68 -11.74 0.89
C ILE A 93 -6.96 -12.40 0.37
N PRO A 94 -7.10 -12.59 -0.95
CA PRO A 94 -8.23 -13.31 -1.53
C PRO A 94 -8.37 -14.73 -0.95
N GLU A 95 -9.60 -15.21 -0.82
CA GLU A 95 -9.90 -16.57 -0.35
C GLU A 95 -9.22 -17.68 -1.16
N THR A 96 -8.93 -17.44 -2.44
CA THR A 96 -8.19 -18.36 -3.30
C THR A 96 -6.82 -18.72 -2.75
N TYR A 97 -6.18 -17.83 -1.98
CA TYR A 97 -4.91 -18.09 -1.31
C TYR A 97 -5.05 -18.78 0.06
N ASN A 98 -6.25 -18.78 0.67
CA ASN A 98 -6.50 -19.31 2.01
C ASN A 98 -6.82 -20.82 2.04
N LYS A 99 -7.21 -21.43 0.91
CA LYS A 99 -7.62 -22.84 0.88
C LYS A 99 -6.49 -23.86 1.12
N GLU A 100 -5.24 -23.43 1.20
CA GLU A 100 -4.06 -24.31 1.28
C GLU A 100 -3.11 -23.98 2.45
N LEU A 101 -3.59 -23.28 3.48
CA LEU A 101 -2.87 -23.10 4.77
C LEU A 101 -3.42 -24.01 5.87
N LYS A 102 -4.24 -25.00 5.51
CA LYS A 102 -4.66 -26.11 6.38
C LYS A 102 -3.78 -27.32 6.14
#